data_AF-A0A2G5TJW9-F1
#
_entry.id   AF-A0A2G5TJW9-F1
#
_cell.length_a   1.000
_cell.length_b   1.000
_cell.length_c   1.000
_cell.angle_alpha   90.00
_cell.angle_beta   90.00
_cell.angle_gamma   90.00
#
_symmetry.space_group_name_H-M   'P 1'
#
loop_
_entity.id
_entity.type
_entity.pdbx_description
1 polymer ?
#
loop_
_entity_poly.entity_id
_entity_poly.type
_entity_poly.pdbx_seq_one_letter_code
_entity_poly.pdbx_strand_id
1 'polypeptide(L)'
;MSIASLLSTKIVRAASIADAAFDAVVLVGSQESVTQFGAIKQVSAIAPVVDNFLKLHNGAFHSTSLVQVDSSVVPSGRLILAGTGHVSRDYDDVRRYQAAARKGIEL
;
A
#
# COMPACT_ATOMS: atom_id res chain seq x y z
N MET A 1 9.18 8.87 27.06
CA MET A 1 9.28 8.53 25.62
C MET A 1 10.60 9.06 25.10
N SER A 2 11.39 8.27 24.37
CA SER A 2 12.68 8.69 23.80
C SER A 2 12.49 9.37 22.44
N ILE A 3 13.32 10.35 22.10
CA ILE A 3 13.33 11.01 20.78
C ILE A 3 13.50 9.98 19.64
N ALA A 4 14.28 8.92 19.87
CA ALA A 4 14.44 7.84 18.89
C ALA A 4 13.13 7.06 18.63
N SER A 5 12.22 7.01 19.62
CA SER A 5 10.90 6.38 19.46
C SER A 5 9.92 7.25 18.66
N LEU A 6 10.15 8.56 18.58
CA LEU A 6 9.35 9.48 17.76
C LEU A 6 9.80 9.45 16.29
N LEU A 7 11.07 9.08 16.05
CA LEU A 7 11.67 8.93 14.73
C LEU A 7 11.54 7.51 14.15
N SER A 8 10.94 6.57 14.90
CA SER A 8 10.71 5.20 14.43
C SER A 8 9.21 4.91 14.35
N THR A 9 8.72 4.63 13.15
CA THR A 9 7.32 4.21 12.95
C THR A 9 7.17 2.74 13.35
N LYS A 10 6.33 2.46 14.34
CA LYS A 10 5.99 1.08 14.71
C LYS A 10 5.05 0.49 13.67
N ILE A 11 5.50 -0.55 12.99
CA ILE A 11 4.67 -1.31 12.04
C ILE A 11 3.80 -2.28 12.85
N VAL A 12 2.50 -2.01 12.90
CA VAL A 12 1.51 -2.90 13.53
C VAL A 12 0.54 -3.38 12.45
N ARG A 13 0.15 -4.66 12.53
CA ARG A 13 -0.87 -5.21 11.64
C ARG A 13 -2.22 -4.59 11.98
N ALA A 14 -2.80 -3.83 11.05
CA ALA A 14 -4.16 -3.33 11.18
C ALA A 14 -5.19 -4.46 10.97
N ALA A 15 -6.29 -4.42 11.72
CA ALA A 15 -7.41 -5.34 11.55
C ALA A 15 -8.33 -4.92 10.39
N SER A 16 -8.37 -3.63 10.07
CA SER A 16 -9.18 -3.04 9.01
C SER A 16 -8.48 -1.84 8.39
N ILE A 17 -8.78 -1.56 7.12
CA ILE A 17 -8.35 -0.34 6.41
C ILE A 17 -9.04 0.93 6.93
N ALA A 18 -10.19 0.77 7.59
CA ALA A 18 -10.98 1.87 8.15
C ALA A 18 -10.63 2.17 9.62
N ASP A 19 -9.51 1.64 10.11
CA ASP A 19 -9.09 1.86 11.49
C ASP A 19 -8.47 3.26 11.65
N ALA A 20 -9.12 4.10 12.45
CA ALA A 20 -8.73 5.49 12.66
C ALA A 20 -7.47 5.66 13.53
N ALA A 21 -6.95 4.58 14.13
CA ALA A 21 -5.72 4.62 14.91
C ALA A 21 -4.44 4.68 14.05
N PHE A 22 -4.54 4.56 12.72
CA PHE A 22 -3.41 4.52 11.81
C PHE A 22 -3.32 5.77 10.92
N ASP A 23 -2.10 6.27 10.74
CA ASP A 23 -1.83 7.48 9.96
C ASP A 23 -1.78 7.24 8.44
N ALA A 24 -1.55 6.00 8.00
CA ALA A 24 -1.47 5.66 6.58
C ALA A 24 -1.73 4.16 6.37
N VAL A 25 -2.25 3.83 5.19
CA VAL A 25 -2.40 2.45 4.72
C VAL A 25 -1.38 2.18 3.62
N VAL A 26 -0.61 1.10 3.74
CA VAL A 26 0.34 0.67 2.70
C VAL A 26 -0.28 -0.50 1.94
N LEU A 27 -0.56 -0.28 0.66
CA LEU A 27 -0.98 -1.34 -0.26
C LEU A 27 0.24 -1.84 -1.03
N VAL A 28 0.64 -3.07 -0.73
CA VAL A 28 1.75 -3.74 -1.42
C VAL A 28 1.19 -4.73 -2.43
N GLY A 29 1.59 -4.63 -3.68
CA GLY A 29 1.06 -5.49 -4.72
C GLY A 29 1.91 -5.53 -5.99
N SER A 30 1.74 -6.62 -6.74
CA SER A 30 2.28 -6.77 -8.08
C SER A 30 1.29 -6.26 -9.11
N GLN A 31 1.78 -5.99 -10.33
CA GLN A 31 0.94 -5.58 -11.46
C GLN A 31 -0.15 -6.61 -11.80
N GLU A 32 0.10 -7.90 -11.55
CA GLU A 32 -0.85 -8.99 -11.80
C GLU A 32 -1.95 -9.05 -10.73
N SER A 33 -1.60 -8.73 -9.48
CA SER A 33 -2.52 -8.78 -8.34
C SER A 33 -3.59 -7.67 -8.35
N VAL A 34 -3.42 -6.63 -9.18
CA VAL A 34 -4.33 -5.48 -9.25
C VAL A 34 -5.74 -5.88 -9.62
N THR A 35 -5.85 -6.74 -10.64
CA THR A 35 -7.12 -7.23 -11.15
C THR A 35 -7.89 -8.05 -10.10
N GLN A 36 -7.21 -8.50 -9.04
CA GLN A 36 -7.76 -9.29 -7.94
C GLN A 36 -8.14 -8.43 -6.73
N PHE A 37 -7.72 -7.15 -6.65
CA PHE A 37 -8.05 -6.29 -5.50
C PHE A 37 -9.55 -6.06 -5.32
N GLY A 38 -10.30 -5.98 -6.41
CA GLY A 38 -11.77 -5.90 -6.36
C GLY A 38 -12.44 -7.14 -5.78
N ALA A 39 -11.79 -8.31 -5.85
CA ALA A 39 -12.33 -9.57 -5.33
C ALA A 39 -12.06 -9.75 -3.82
N ILE A 40 -11.13 -8.98 -3.25
CA ILE A 40 -10.76 -9.06 -1.83
C ILE A 40 -11.63 -8.08 -1.04
N LYS A 41 -12.56 -8.61 -0.23
CA LYS A 41 -13.51 -7.80 0.59
C LYS A 41 -12.83 -6.70 1.43
N GLN A 42 -11.59 -6.94 1.85
CA GLN A 42 -10.83 -6.01 2.69
C GLN A 42 -10.23 -4.83 1.92
N VAL A 43 -10.05 -4.96 0.60
CA VAL A 43 -9.36 -3.97 -0.26
C VAL A 43 -10.29 -3.43 -1.36
N SER A 44 -11.48 -4.02 -1.52
CA SER A 44 -12.46 -3.64 -2.55
C SER A 44 -12.88 -2.17 -2.48
N ALA A 45 -12.87 -1.56 -1.30
CA ALA A 45 -13.17 -0.13 -1.14
C ALA A 45 -12.09 0.80 -1.73
N ILE A 46 -10.85 0.31 -1.82
CA ILE A 46 -9.68 1.07 -2.30
C ILE A 46 -9.41 0.78 -3.80
N ALA A 47 -9.85 -0.37 -4.29
CA ALA A 47 -9.69 -0.81 -5.68
C ALA A 47 -10.03 0.26 -6.74
N PRO A 48 -11.18 0.97 -6.70
CA PRO A 48 -11.51 1.95 -7.75
C PRO A 48 -10.55 3.16 -7.77
N VAL A 49 -10.01 3.56 -6.61
CA VAL A 49 -9.05 4.66 -6.52
C VAL A 49 -7.72 4.25 -7.11
N VAL A 50 -7.28 3.03 -6.80
CA VAL A 50 -6.05 2.45 -7.36
C VAL A 50 -6.18 2.29 -8.88
N ASP A 51 -7.28 1.73 -9.39
CA ASP A 51 -7.51 1.58 -10.83
C ASP A 51 -7.49 2.91 -11.58
N ASN A 52 -8.10 3.95 -11.02
CA ASN A 52 -8.07 5.29 -11.62
C ASN A 52 -6.66 5.89 -11.59
N PHE A 53 -5.92 5.70 -10.50
CA PHE A 53 -4.53 6.15 -10.40
C PHE A 53 -3.64 5.44 -11.43
N LEU A 54 -3.85 4.14 -11.66
CA LEU A 54 -3.08 3.35 -12.62
C LEU A 54 -3.36 3.72 -14.07
N LYS A 55 -4.60 4.11 -14.40
CA LYS A 55 -4.93 4.67 -15.72
C LYS A 55 -4.14 5.95 -16.01
N LEU A 56 -3.87 6.77 -14.99
CA LEU A 56 -3.04 7.97 -15.13
C LEU A 56 -1.54 7.65 -15.07
N HIS A 57 -1.13 6.70 -14.23
CA HIS A 57 0.26 6.41 -13.94
C HIS A 57 0.58 4.92 -14.10
N ASN A 58 0.69 4.49 -15.35
CA ASN A 58 0.90 3.08 -15.74
C ASN A 58 2.20 2.48 -15.14
N GLY A 59 3.19 3.32 -14.79
CA GLY A 59 4.44 2.91 -14.15
C GLY A 59 4.40 2.83 -12.62
N ALA A 60 3.24 3.05 -11.98
CA ALA A 60 3.17 3.14 -10.52
C ALA A 60 3.57 1.83 -9.81
N PHE A 61 3.49 0.67 -10.48
CA PHE A 61 3.95 -0.60 -9.89
C PHE A 61 5.47 -0.77 -9.83
N HIS A 62 6.24 0.08 -10.50
CA HIS A 62 7.70 0.05 -10.42
C HIS A 62 8.26 1.01 -9.35
N SER A 63 7.39 1.74 -8.66
CA SER A 63 7.76 2.77 -7.69
C SER A 63 6.81 2.78 -6.48
N THR A 64 7.12 3.59 -5.49
CA THR A 64 6.26 3.87 -4.34
C THR A 64 5.58 5.21 -4.56
N SER A 65 4.25 5.21 -4.58
CA SER A 65 3.44 6.41 -4.84
C SER A 65 2.48 6.68 -3.69
N LEU A 66 2.35 7.94 -3.31
CA LEU A 66 1.32 8.39 -2.39
C LEU A 66 0.04 8.72 -3.18
N VAL A 67 -1.06 8.07 -2.83
CA VAL A 67 -2.38 8.24 -3.41
C VAL A 67 -3.30 8.79 -2.32
N GLN A 68 -3.99 9.88 -2.64
CA GLN A 68 -4.99 10.43 -1.75
C GLN A 68 -6.29 9.64 -1.89
N VAL A 69 -6.84 9.20 -0.77
CA VAL A 69 -8.10 8.47 -0.70
C VAL A 69 -9.08 9.28 0.14
N ASP A 70 -10.37 9.11 -0.13
CA ASP A 70 -11.41 9.74 0.67
C ASP A 70 -11.36 9.28 2.14
N SER A 71 -11.54 10.21 3.07
CA SER A 71 -11.53 9.95 4.51
C SER A 71 -12.62 8.96 4.98
N SER A 72 -13.67 8.77 4.18
CA SER A 72 -14.71 7.77 4.42
C SER A 72 -14.24 6.32 4.20
N VAL A 73 -13.18 6.13 3.40
CA VAL A 73 -12.61 4.81 3.10
C VAL A 73 -11.37 4.54 3.92
N VAL A 74 -10.46 5.53 4.00
CA VAL A 74 -9.27 5.49 4.86
C VAL A 74 -9.30 6.72 5.74
N PRO A 75 -9.51 6.62 7.06
CA PRO A 75 -9.65 7.78 7.95
C PRO A 75 -8.52 8.81 7.82
N SER A 76 -7.29 8.36 7.55
CA SER A 76 -6.15 9.25 7.36
C SER A 76 -6.04 9.88 5.97
N GLY A 77 -6.82 9.40 5.00
CA GLY A 77 -6.82 9.84 3.60
C GLY A 77 -5.53 9.54 2.83
N ARG A 78 -4.56 8.84 3.43
CA ARG A 78 -3.24 8.55 2.86
C ARG A 78 -3.10 7.07 2.54
N LEU A 79 -3.01 6.75 1.25
CA LEU A 79 -2.71 5.41 0.76
C LEU A 79 -1.35 5.42 0.07
N ILE A 80 -0.45 4.55 0.53
CA ILE A 80 0.84 4.36 -0.12
C ILE A 80 0.73 3.12 -1.00
N LEU A 81 0.79 3.30 -2.31
CA LEU A 81 0.88 2.22 -3.29
C LEU A 81 2.35 1.83 -3.44
N ALA A 82 2.71 0.67 -2.92
CA ALA A 82 4.06 0.12 -2.99
C ALA A 82 4.09 -1.02 -4.02
N GLY A 83 4.49 -0.67 -5.24
CA GLY A 83 4.58 -1.63 -6.32
C GLY A 83 5.83 -2.52 -6.24
N THR A 84 5.67 -3.81 -6.48
CA THR A 84 6.80 -4.77 -6.59
C THR A 84 7.28 -4.98 -8.03
N GLY A 85 6.60 -4.40 -9.02
CA GLY A 85 6.82 -4.63 -10.44
C GLY A 85 6.27 -5.98 -10.91
N HIS A 86 6.84 -6.51 -12.00
CA HIS A 86 6.52 -7.86 -12.48
C HIS A 86 7.17 -8.91 -11.58
N VAL A 87 6.37 -9.88 -11.17
CA VAL A 87 6.74 -10.92 -10.20
C VAL A 87 6.77 -12.25 -10.98
N SER A 88 7.91 -12.59 -11.60
CA SER A 88 8.05 -13.75 -12.49
C SER A 88 9.08 -14.79 -12.05
N ARG A 89 9.40 -14.92 -10.75
CA ARG A 89 10.29 -15.99 -10.26
C ARG A 89 9.93 -16.47 -8.86
N ASP A 90 9.56 -17.74 -8.77
CA ASP A 90 9.01 -18.52 -7.64
C ASP A 90 9.73 -18.44 -6.26
N TYR A 91 10.78 -17.64 -6.07
CA TYR A 91 11.47 -17.48 -4.77
C TYR A 91 11.80 -16.02 -4.40
N ASP A 92 11.67 -15.07 -5.32
CA ASP A 92 12.08 -13.66 -5.10
C ASP A 92 10.91 -12.77 -4.64
N ASP A 93 9.70 -13.31 -4.67
CA ASP A 93 8.46 -12.58 -4.53
C ASP A 93 8.26 -12.04 -3.11
N VAL A 94 8.46 -12.89 -2.09
CA VAL A 94 8.30 -12.51 -0.67
C VAL A 94 9.27 -11.39 -0.28
N ARG A 95 10.51 -11.46 -0.78
CA ARG A 95 11.53 -10.43 -0.52
C ARG A 95 11.18 -9.11 -1.21
N ARG A 96 10.63 -9.16 -2.42
CA ARG A 96 10.18 -7.96 -3.14
C ARG A 96 8.98 -7.30 -2.46
N TYR A 97 8.01 -8.07 -1.98
CA TYR A 97 6.90 -7.52 -1.20
C TYR A 97 7.41 -6.84 0.09
N GLN A 98 8.34 -7.49 0.81
CA GLN A 98 8.93 -6.91 2.01
C GLN A 98 9.75 -5.63 1.70
N ALA A 99 10.52 -5.63 0.62
CA ALA A 99 11.31 -4.47 0.19
C ALA A 99 10.41 -3.31 -0.24
N ALA A 100 9.34 -3.56 -1.00
CA ALA A 100 8.36 -2.55 -1.39
C ALA A 100 7.63 -1.98 -0.17
N ALA A 101 7.24 -2.84 0.78
CA ALA A 101 6.63 -2.41 2.05
C ALA A 101 7.56 -1.47 2.84
N ARG A 102 8.85 -1.84 2.97
CA ARG A 102 9.85 -0.98 3.65
C ARG A 102 10.02 0.35 2.93
N LYS A 103 10.20 0.33 1.61
CA LYS A 103 10.32 1.56 0.80
C LYS A 103 9.10 2.46 0.90
N GLY A 104 7.90 1.90 1.01
CA GLY A 104 6.67 2.68 1.20
C GLY A 104 6.62 3.39 2.55
N ILE A 105 7.27 2.86 3.58
CA ILE A 105 7.26 3.41 4.95
C ILE A 105 8.43 4.36 5.20
N GLU A 106 9.55 4.20 4.48
CA GLU A 106 10.76 5.06 4.57
C GLU A 106 10.60 6.45 3.93
N LEU A 107 9.39 6.86 3.55
CA LEU A 107 9.09 8.19 2.99
C LEU A 107 9.29 9.33 4.00
#